data_AF-A0AA51HC59-F1
#
_entry.id   AF-A0AA51HC59-F1
#
_cell.length_a   1.000
_cell.length_b   1.000
_cell.length_c   1.000
_cell.angle_alpha   90.00
_cell.angle_beta   90.00
_cell.angle_gamma   90.00
#
_symmetry.space_group_name_H-M   'P 1'
#
loop_
_entity.id
_entity.type
_entity.pdbx_description
1 polymer ?
#
loop_
_entity_poly.entity_id
_entity_poly.type
_entity_poly.pdbx_seq_one_letter_code
_entity_poly.pdbx_strand_id
1 'polypeptide(L)'
;MQGIKEKGGVVFYYGNPAGYVNKENAIMDSIFQNEELESWLQKKGLVPQWTDGVMERLLVGEQIAGSIEAAVSLKNVRIWQLKPDTDVYMKFIGLDEMISQFGDPSPEHYGIVYDGQLETNDLEAIYTRCNINHPPGYRGHSLSMSDVVELYDEEGSEYHYCDRFGFKQIAFEEDGQIKGMAESMSQSF
;
A
#
# COMPACT_ATOMS: atom_id res chain seq x y z
N MET A 1 -20.97 5.96 -29.58
CA MET A 1 -20.30 5.25 -28.45
C MET A 1 -19.31 6.22 -27.85
N GLN A 2 -19.44 6.58 -26.57
CA GLN A 2 -18.41 7.38 -25.90
C GLN A 2 -17.14 6.53 -25.75
N GLY A 3 -16.01 7.03 -26.25
CA GLY A 3 -14.71 6.34 -26.20
C GLY A 3 -14.15 6.20 -24.80
N ILE A 4 -14.37 7.21 -23.94
CA ILE A 4 -13.86 7.23 -22.56
C ILE A 4 -15.02 7.26 -21.57
N LYS A 5 -14.95 6.45 -20.52
CA LYS A 5 -15.97 6.36 -19.45
C LYS A 5 -15.33 6.19 -18.10
N GLU A 6 -16.02 6.63 -17.04
CA GLU A 6 -15.64 6.37 -15.66
C GLU A 6 -16.78 5.60 -14.97
N LYS A 7 -16.44 4.55 -14.21
CA LYS A 7 -17.41 3.78 -13.43
C LYS A 7 -16.76 3.27 -12.15
N GLY A 8 -17.33 3.61 -11.00
CA GLY A 8 -16.85 3.14 -9.70
C GLY A 8 -15.39 3.51 -9.42
N GLY A 9 -14.95 4.69 -9.86
CA GLY A 9 -13.57 5.14 -9.78
C GLY A 9 -12.64 4.58 -10.87
N VAL A 10 -13.08 3.61 -11.68
CA VAL A 10 -12.27 3.05 -12.77
C VAL A 10 -12.48 3.85 -14.05
N VAL A 11 -11.39 4.23 -14.73
CA VAL A 11 -11.42 4.86 -16.04
C VAL A 11 -11.27 3.79 -17.12
N PHE A 12 -12.23 3.74 -18.04
CA PHE A 12 -12.23 2.86 -19.19
C PHE A 12 -11.95 3.64 -20.47
N TYR A 13 -10.94 3.21 -21.22
CA TYR A 13 -10.59 3.72 -22.54
C TYR A 13 -10.96 2.67 -23.60
N TYR A 14 -11.97 2.98 -24.41
CA TYR A 14 -12.55 2.09 -25.43
C TYR A 14 -12.93 0.70 -24.90
N GLY A 15 -13.36 0.63 -23.64
CA GLY A 15 -13.79 -0.60 -22.97
C GLY A 15 -12.69 -1.31 -22.18
N ASN A 16 -11.42 -0.90 -22.30
CA ASN A 16 -10.33 -1.44 -21.49
C ASN A 16 -10.13 -0.60 -20.22
N PRO A 17 -9.81 -1.21 -19.06
CA PRO A 17 -9.50 -0.47 -17.85
C PRO A 17 -8.15 0.24 -18.02
N ALA A 18 -8.21 1.55 -18.22
CA ALA A 18 -7.05 2.39 -18.49
C ALA A 18 -6.43 2.98 -17.23
N GLY A 19 -7.12 2.91 -16.10
CA GLY A 19 -6.67 3.47 -14.85
C GLY A 19 -7.79 3.61 -13.84
N TYR A 20 -7.51 4.32 -12.76
CA TYR A 20 -8.47 4.61 -11.72
C TYR A 20 -8.25 6.00 -11.13
N VAL A 21 -9.30 6.56 -10.56
CA VAL A 21 -9.35 7.86 -9.92
C VAL A 21 -9.64 7.66 -8.43
N ASN A 22 -8.75 8.20 -7.62
CA ASN A 22 -8.83 8.27 -6.16
C ASN A 22 -8.90 9.75 -5.79
N LYS A 23 -10.05 10.23 -5.27
CA LYS A 23 -10.26 11.61 -4.80
C LYS A 23 -9.85 12.67 -5.85
N GLU A 24 -8.58 13.06 -5.88
CA GLU A 24 -7.97 14.04 -6.78
C GLU A 24 -6.86 13.47 -7.69
N ASN A 25 -6.40 12.25 -7.42
CA ASN A 25 -5.35 11.56 -8.17
C ASN A 25 -5.96 10.66 -9.24
N ALA A 26 -5.37 10.66 -10.43
CA ALA A 26 -5.71 9.74 -11.50
C ALA A 26 -4.47 8.89 -11.84
N ILE A 27 -4.44 7.62 -11.44
CA ILE A 27 -3.40 6.70 -11.85
C ILE A 27 -3.84 6.04 -13.16
N MET A 28 -3.05 6.26 -14.21
CA MET A 28 -3.37 5.82 -15.56
C MET A 28 -2.25 4.95 -16.12
N ASP A 29 -2.59 3.94 -16.89
CA ASP A 29 -1.59 3.14 -17.57
C ASP A 29 -0.91 3.93 -18.69
N SER A 30 0.42 3.95 -18.68
CA SER A 30 1.23 4.59 -19.70
C SER A 30 0.86 4.15 -21.13
N ILE A 31 0.39 2.91 -21.33
CA ILE A 31 0.01 2.42 -22.67
C ILE A 31 -1.16 3.19 -23.29
N PHE A 32 -1.99 3.84 -22.46
CA PHE A 32 -3.13 4.63 -22.91
C PHE A 32 -2.83 6.12 -23.04
N GLN A 33 -1.59 6.56 -22.76
CA GLN A 33 -1.23 7.97 -22.80
C GLN A 33 -1.40 8.55 -24.21
N ASN A 34 -2.37 9.46 -24.36
CA ASN A 34 -2.65 10.19 -25.59
C ASN A 34 -3.44 11.47 -25.31
N GLU A 35 -3.49 12.36 -26.32
CA GLU A 35 -4.14 13.67 -26.22
C GLU A 35 -5.64 13.60 -25.87
N GLU A 36 -6.36 12.56 -26.33
CA GLU A 36 -7.80 12.40 -26.07
C GLU A 36 -8.05 12.14 -24.58
N LEU A 37 -7.31 11.19 -24.01
CA LEU A 37 -7.41 10.81 -22.61
C LEU A 37 -6.90 11.91 -21.67
N GLU A 38 -5.78 12.56 -22.01
CA GLU A 38 -5.26 13.71 -21.29
C GLU A 38 -6.28 14.86 -21.27
N SER A 39 -6.85 15.20 -22.42
CA SER A 39 -7.89 16.24 -22.52
C SER A 39 -9.14 15.90 -21.71
N TRP A 40 -9.50 14.62 -21.65
CA TRP A 40 -10.65 14.15 -20.86
C TRP A 40 -10.39 14.28 -19.36
N LEU A 41 -9.20 13.91 -18.88
CA LEU A 41 -8.78 14.05 -17.49
C LEU A 41 -8.66 15.53 -17.08
N GLN A 42 -8.06 16.35 -17.93
CA GLN A 42 -7.92 17.79 -17.67
C GLN A 42 -9.28 18.50 -17.56
N LYS A 43 -10.26 18.13 -18.40
CA LYS A 43 -11.65 18.65 -18.29
C LYS A 43 -12.32 18.28 -16.97
N LYS A 44 -11.87 17.21 -16.31
CA LYS A 44 -12.30 16.79 -14.98
C LYS A 44 -11.47 17.41 -13.85
N GLY A 45 -10.44 18.20 -14.17
CA GLY A 45 -9.53 18.77 -13.17
C GLY A 45 -8.55 17.75 -12.59
N LEU A 46 -8.38 16.59 -13.24
CA LEU A 46 -7.49 15.53 -12.79
C LEU A 46 -6.12 15.66 -13.46
N VAL A 47 -5.05 15.45 -12.68
CA VAL A 47 -3.69 15.35 -13.19
C VAL A 47 -3.29 13.88 -13.20
N PRO A 48 -3.06 13.26 -14.37
CA PRO A 48 -2.67 11.86 -14.41
C PRO A 48 -1.25 11.63 -13.91
N GLN A 49 -1.10 10.58 -13.11
CA GLN A 49 0.16 9.87 -12.91
C GLN A 49 0.21 8.65 -13.84
N TRP A 50 0.99 8.77 -14.91
CA TRP A 50 1.22 7.67 -15.84
C TRP A 50 2.15 6.63 -15.22
N THR A 51 1.68 5.40 -15.12
CA THR A 51 2.39 4.29 -14.47
C THR A 51 2.27 3.04 -15.33
N ASP A 52 3.38 2.33 -15.51
CA ASP A 52 3.38 1.09 -16.30
C ASP A 52 2.63 -0.04 -15.56
N GLY A 53 1.84 -0.82 -16.29
CA GLY A 53 1.25 -2.06 -15.77
C GLY A 53 -0.01 -1.87 -14.90
N VAL A 54 -0.64 -0.70 -14.95
CA VAL A 54 -1.92 -0.43 -14.25
C VAL A 54 -3.04 -1.29 -14.83
N MET A 55 -3.11 -1.46 -16.15
CA MET A 55 -4.12 -2.29 -16.80
C MET A 55 -3.99 -3.75 -16.38
N GLU A 56 -2.78 -4.31 -16.45
CA GLU A 56 -2.50 -5.68 -16.03
C GLU A 56 -2.88 -5.88 -14.56
N ARG A 57 -2.53 -4.93 -13.69
CA ARG A 57 -2.90 -4.97 -12.27
C ARG A 57 -4.41 -4.94 -12.06
N LEU A 58 -5.15 -4.09 -12.78
CA LEU A 58 -6.61 -4.03 -12.70
C LEU A 58 -7.27 -5.33 -13.18
N LEU A 59 -6.76 -5.94 -14.25
CA LEU A 59 -7.28 -7.20 -14.79
C LEU A 59 -6.95 -8.42 -13.93
N VAL A 60 -5.74 -8.45 -13.35
CA VAL A 60 -5.35 -9.48 -12.38
C VAL A 60 -6.20 -9.31 -11.12
N GLY A 61 -6.30 -8.09 -10.60
CA GLY A 61 -7.13 -7.78 -9.44
C GLY A 61 -8.60 -8.10 -9.65
N GLU A 62 -9.17 -7.89 -10.85
CA GLU A 62 -10.55 -8.30 -11.16
C GLU A 62 -10.73 -9.82 -11.02
N GLN A 63 -9.78 -10.62 -11.50
CA GLN A 63 -9.84 -12.08 -11.39
C GLN A 63 -9.81 -12.55 -9.94
N ILE A 64 -9.16 -11.79 -9.05
CA ILE A 64 -9.00 -12.20 -7.65
C ILE A 64 -10.09 -11.59 -6.76
N ALA A 65 -10.30 -10.28 -6.85
CA ALA A 65 -11.27 -9.54 -6.06
C ALA A 65 -12.71 -9.65 -6.59
N GLY A 66 -12.89 -10.23 -7.79
CA GLY A 66 -14.19 -10.47 -8.42
C GLY A 66 -14.75 -9.27 -9.20
N SER A 67 -14.15 -8.09 -9.11
CA SER A 67 -14.44 -6.92 -9.95
C SER A 67 -13.25 -5.96 -10.02
N ILE A 68 -13.20 -5.14 -11.08
CA ILE A 68 -12.17 -4.08 -11.20
C ILE A 68 -12.32 -3.02 -10.09
N GLU A 69 -13.55 -2.75 -9.66
CA GLU A 69 -13.84 -1.79 -8.60
C GLU A 69 -13.26 -2.25 -7.25
N ALA A 70 -13.34 -3.56 -6.96
CA ALA A 70 -12.70 -4.14 -5.78
C ALA A 70 -11.17 -4.18 -5.91
N ALA A 71 -10.64 -4.38 -7.11
CA ALA A 71 -9.21 -4.31 -7.38
C ALA A 71 -8.61 -2.92 -7.10
N VAL A 72 -9.34 -1.84 -7.39
CA VAL A 72 -8.92 -0.46 -7.07
C VAL A 72 -8.77 -0.23 -5.57
N SER A 73 -9.55 -0.94 -4.73
CA SER A 73 -9.44 -0.83 -3.28
C SER A 73 -8.30 -1.65 -2.66
N LEU A 74 -7.54 -2.41 -3.44
CA LEU A 74 -6.40 -3.18 -2.94
C LEU A 74 -5.19 -2.27 -2.71
N LYS A 75 -4.71 -2.25 -1.46
CA LYS A 75 -3.51 -1.51 -1.07
C LYS A 75 -2.26 -2.26 -1.51
N ASN A 76 -1.16 -1.53 -1.64
CA ASN A 76 0.14 -2.16 -1.73
C ASN A 76 0.53 -2.72 -0.36
N VAL A 77 1.37 -3.75 -0.38
CA VAL A 77 1.86 -4.42 0.82
C VAL A 77 3.37 -4.29 0.86
N ARG A 78 3.87 -3.82 1.99
CA ARG A 78 5.30 -3.85 2.30
C ARG A 78 5.53 -4.68 3.55
N ILE A 79 6.54 -5.54 3.51
CA ILE A 79 6.91 -6.40 4.64
C ILE A 79 8.24 -5.92 5.19
N TRP A 80 8.24 -5.63 6.48
CA TRP A 80 9.36 -5.13 7.24
C TRP A 80 9.82 -6.20 8.22
N GLN A 81 11.10 -6.54 8.16
CA GLN A 81 11.71 -7.51 9.09
C GLN A 81 12.91 -6.87 9.79
N LEU A 82 13.13 -7.25 11.05
CA LEU A 82 14.28 -6.77 11.82
C LEU A 82 15.59 -7.07 11.08
N LYS A 83 16.45 -6.06 10.96
CA LYS A 83 17.75 -6.19 10.29
C LYS A 83 18.62 -7.25 10.99
N PRO A 84 19.60 -7.84 10.29
CA PRO A 84 20.47 -8.85 10.90
C PRO A 84 21.31 -8.35 12.09
N ASP A 85 21.58 -7.04 12.14
CA ASP A 85 22.42 -6.36 13.13
C ASP A 85 21.63 -5.80 14.34
N THR A 86 20.31 -5.99 14.38
CA THR A 86 19.52 -5.67 15.59
C THR A 86 19.77 -6.68 16.70
N ASP A 87 19.37 -6.33 17.93
CA ASP A 87 19.41 -7.27 19.05
C ASP A 87 18.56 -8.51 18.71
N VAL A 88 19.15 -9.70 18.90
CA VAL A 88 18.49 -10.99 18.64
C VAL A 88 17.28 -11.20 19.55
N TYR A 89 17.28 -10.59 20.75
CA TYR A 89 16.17 -10.66 21.69
C TYR A 89 14.93 -9.87 21.26
N MET A 90 15.04 -9.02 20.24
CA MET A 90 13.88 -8.34 19.63
C MET A 90 13.09 -9.26 18.69
N LYS A 91 13.65 -10.42 18.31
CA LYS A 91 13.04 -11.31 17.31
C LYS A 91 12.06 -12.28 17.97
N PHE A 92 10.95 -12.53 17.28
CA PHE A 92 9.93 -13.51 17.67
C PHE A 92 9.24 -13.23 19.01
N ILE A 93 9.11 -11.96 19.39
CA ILE A 93 8.40 -11.52 20.60
C ILE A 93 7.10 -10.80 20.25
N GLY A 94 6.15 -10.75 21.20
CA GLY A 94 4.93 -9.97 21.06
C GLY A 94 5.16 -8.47 21.24
N LEU A 95 4.21 -7.64 20.81
CA LEU A 95 4.37 -6.18 20.86
C LEU A 95 4.55 -5.66 22.30
N ASP A 96 3.83 -6.23 23.27
CA ASP A 96 3.89 -5.79 24.66
C ASP A 96 5.29 -6.06 25.27
N GLU A 97 5.92 -7.16 24.85
CA GLU A 97 7.28 -7.53 25.25
C GLU A 97 8.32 -6.63 24.56
N MET A 98 8.12 -6.34 23.27
CA MET A 98 8.93 -5.40 22.50
C MET A 98 8.95 -4.02 23.17
N ILE A 99 7.78 -3.46 23.47
CA ILE A 99 7.65 -2.17 24.14
C ILE A 99 8.29 -2.20 25.53
N SER A 100 8.04 -3.24 26.31
CA SER A 100 8.55 -3.32 27.69
C SER A 100 10.07 -3.43 27.78
N GLN A 101 10.73 -4.06 26.80
CA GLN A 101 12.17 -4.33 26.84
C GLN A 101 13.00 -3.40 25.96
N PHE A 102 12.45 -2.94 24.84
CA PHE A 102 13.16 -2.22 23.79
C PHE A 102 12.50 -0.89 23.38
N GLY A 103 11.28 -0.62 23.87
CA GLY A 103 10.48 0.53 23.43
C GLY A 103 9.65 0.24 22.18
N ASP A 104 9.00 1.28 21.64
CA ASP A 104 8.19 1.14 20.43
C ASP A 104 9.01 0.63 19.23
N PRO A 105 8.42 -0.21 18.35
CA PRO A 105 9.08 -0.61 17.12
C PRO A 105 9.47 0.62 16.29
N SER A 106 10.76 0.77 16.00
CA SER A 106 11.30 1.87 15.21
C SER A 106 11.69 1.40 13.81
N PRO A 107 11.25 2.07 12.71
CA PRO A 107 11.61 1.70 11.35
C PRO A 107 13.12 1.57 11.09
N GLU A 108 13.95 2.29 11.85
CA GLU A 108 15.41 2.24 11.73
C GLU A 108 15.98 0.83 11.98
N HIS A 109 15.28 0.01 12.76
CA HIS A 109 15.66 -1.38 13.07
C HIS A 109 15.21 -2.37 11.99
N TYR A 110 14.42 -1.93 11.01
CA TYR A 110 13.77 -2.82 10.04
C TYR A 110 14.31 -2.62 8.62
N GLY A 111 14.34 -3.72 7.87
CA GLY A 111 14.60 -3.74 6.43
C GLY A 111 13.36 -4.18 5.67
N ILE A 112 13.15 -3.57 4.51
CA ILE A 112 12.08 -3.96 3.58
C ILE A 112 12.51 -5.23 2.85
N VAL A 113 11.72 -6.29 3.00
CA VAL A 113 11.99 -7.58 2.34
C VAL A 113 11.04 -7.90 1.20
N TYR A 114 9.93 -7.16 1.11
CA TYR A 114 8.95 -7.21 0.03
C TYR A 114 8.26 -5.86 -0.08
N ASP A 115 8.01 -5.41 -1.30
CA ASP A 115 7.27 -4.20 -1.64
C ASP A 115 6.51 -4.49 -2.95
N GLY A 116 5.18 -4.50 -2.88
CA GLY A 116 4.33 -4.75 -4.04
C GLY A 116 2.88 -5.02 -3.67
N GLN A 117 2.02 -5.16 -4.67
CA GLN A 117 0.60 -5.40 -4.44
C GLN A 117 0.33 -6.89 -4.17
N LEU A 118 -0.54 -7.19 -3.20
CA LEU A 118 -1.08 -8.52 -3.00
C LEU A 118 -2.57 -8.53 -3.34
N GLU A 119 -3.10 -9.74 -3.47
CA GLU A 119 -4.45 -9.98 -3.94
C GLU A 119 -5.52 -9.77 -2.84
N THR A 120 -5.15 -9.13 -1.73
CA THR A 120 -5.96 -8.96 -0.53
C THR A 120 -5.39 -7.88 0.39
N ASN A 121 -6.28 -7.21 1.13
CA ASN A 121 -5.92 -6.34 2.26
C ASN A 121 -6.09 -7.06 3.62
N ASP A 122 -6.60 -8.31 3.62
CA ASP A 122 -6.78 -9.09 4.83
C ASP A 122 -5.43 -9.60 5.35
N LEU A 123 -5.09 -9.19 6.57
CA LEU A 123 -3.77 -9.46 7.17
C LEU A 123 -3.51 -10.97 7.35
N GLU A 124 -4.53 -11.78 7.64
CA GLU A 124 -4.39 -13.23 7.79
C GLU A 124 -4.15 -13.92 6.43
N ALA A 125 -4.80 -13.45 5.38
CA ALA A 125 -4.54 -13.89 4.02
C ALA A 125 -3.14 -13.47 3.53
N ILE A 126 -2.68 -12.26 3.89
CA ILE A 126 -1.31 -11.80 3.65
C ILE A 126 -0.32 -12.71 4.38
N TYR A 127 -0.54 -12.97 5.67
CA TYR A 127 0.27 -13.90 6.46
C TYR A 127 0.38 -15.26 5.80
N THR A 128 -0.77 -15.82 5.40
CA THR A 128 -0.84 -17.12 4.72
C THR A 128 -0.05 -17.11 3.42
N ARG A 129 -0.18 -16.06 2.60
CA ARG A 129 0.53 -15.92 1.32
C ARG A 129 2.04 -15.84 1.54
N CYS A 130 2.49 -14.96 2.44
CA CYS A 130 3.90 -14.76 2.77
C CYS A 130 4.55 -15.98 3.46
N ASN A 131 3.77 -16.97 3.89
CA ASN A 131 4.29 -18.19 4.52
C ASN A 131 4.22 -19.45 3.63
N ILE A 132 3.20 -19.59 2.78
CA ILE A 132 3.02 -20.79 1.94
C ILE A 132 3.66 -20.61 0.56
N ASN A 133 3.40 -19.47 -0.10
CA ASN A 133 3.81 -19.21 -1.47
C ASN A 133 4.33 -17.77 -1.56
N HIS A 134 5.62 -17.60 -1.26
CA HIS A 134 6.26 -16.29 -1.28
C HIS A 134 5.98 -15.56 -2.60
N PRO A 135 5.50 -14.31 -2.56
CA PRO A 135 5.26 -13.55 -3.78
C PRO A 135 6.59 -13.27 -4.51
N PRO A 136 6.58 -13.08 -5.84
CA PRO A 136 7.76 -12.71 -6.59
C PRO A 136 8.43 -11.46 -5.98
N GLY A 137 9.75 -11.52 -5.78
CA GLY A 137 10.50 -10.41 -5.19
C GLY A 137 10.59 -10.44 -3.66
N TYR A 138 9.94 -11.38 -2.97
CA TYR A 138 10.10 -11.58 -1.52
C TYR A 138 11.48 -12.13 -1.18
N ARG A 139 12.27 -11.39 -0.38
CA ARG A 139 13.68 -11.71 -0.07
C ARG A 139 13.94 -12.04 1.40
N GLY A 140 12.90 -12.01 2.23
CA GLY A 140 12.99 -12.21 3.67
C GLY A 140 12.71 -13.65 4.11
N HIS A 141 12.59 -13.83 5.42
CA HIS A 141 12.04 -15.07 5.98
C HIS A 141 10.51 -15.06 5.95
N SER A 142 9.90 -16.22 6.14
CA SER A 142 8.47 -16.39 6.41
C SER A 142 8.00 -15.42 7.50
N LEU A 143 6.83 -14.81 7.30
CA LEU A 143 6.27 -13.79 8.19
C LEU A 143 6.05 -14.37 9.60
N SER A 144 6.53 -13.65 10.61
CA SER A 144 6.59 -14.13 11.99
C SER A 144 6.42 -13.00 13.00
N MET A 145 6.27 -13.36 14.28
CA MET A 145 6.26 -12.36 15.36
C MET A 145 7.47 -11.43 15.25
N SER A 146 7.28 -10.15 15.56
CA SER A 146 8.24 -9.04 15.36
C SER A 146 8.35 -8.46 13.96
N ASP A 147 7.80 -9.11 12.93
CA ASP A 147 7.68 -8.50 11.61
C ASP A 147 6.54 -7.48 11.56
N VAL A 148 6.61 -6.53 10.62
CA VAL A 148 5.57 -5.52 10.40
C VAL A 148 5.05 -5.62 8.97
N VAL A 149 3.73 -5.67 8.83
CA VAL A 149 3.01 -5.56 7.56
C VAL A 149 2.54 -4.12 7.42
N GLU A 150 2.96 -3.47 6.35
CA GLU A 150 2.46 -2.16 5.96
C GLU A 150 1.48 -2.31 4.80
N LEU A 151 0.27 -1.82 4.99
CA LEU A 151 -0.70 -1.59 3.93
C LEU A 151 -0.66 -0.13 3.54
N TYR A 152 -0.28 0.18 2.31
CA TYR A 152 -0.13 1.57 1.88
C TYR A 152 -0.71 1.84 0.50
N ASP A 153 -1.18 3.06 0.35
CA ASP A 153 -1.65 3.65 -0.89
C ASP A 153 -1.27 5.14 -0.91
N GLU A 154 -1.92 5.93 -1.76
CA GLU A 154 -1.68 7.37 -1.81
C GLU A 154 -2.26 8.13 -0.61
N GLU A 155 -3.18 7.53 0.14
CA GLU A 155 -3.80 8.15 1.33
C GLU A 155 -2.92 8.01 2.56
N GLY A 156 -2.03 7.02 2.58
CA GLY A 156 -1.03 6.83 3.62
C GLY A 156 -0.73 5.35 3.87
N SER A 157 -0.10 5.11 5.02
CA SER A 157 0.35 3.79 5.44
C SER A 157 -0.32 3.38 6.74
N GLU A 158 -0.71 2.11 6.82
CA GLU A 158 -1.18 1.43 8.03
C GLU A 158 -0.21 0.32 8.38
N TYR A 159 0.36 0.37 9.58
CA TYR A 159 1.37 -0.57 10.03
C TYR A 159 0.82 -1.55 11.05
N HIS A 160 1.10 -2.83 10.83
CA HIS A 160 0.56 -3.94 11.59
C HIS A 160 1.69 -4.85 12.06
N TYR A 161 1.99 -4.79 13.35
CA TYR A 161 2.92 -5.69 14.01
C TYR A 161 2.34 -7.10 14.06
N CYS A 162 3.08 -8.09 13.58
CA CYS A 162 2.74 -9.50 13.73
C CYS A 162 2.97 -9.89 15.21
N ASP A 163 1.90 -10.17 15.93
CA ASP A 163 1.94 -10.54 17.35
C ASP A 163 1.63 -12.04 17.51
N ARG A 164 1.62 -12.53 18.74
CA ARG A 164 1.33 -13.92 19.11
C ARG A 164 -0.03 -14.40 18.60
N PHE A 165 -1.01 -13.48 18.54
CA PHE A 165 -2.36 -13.73 18.05
C PHE A 165 -2.74 -12.64 17.05
N GLY A 166 -2.56 -12.94 15.76
CA GLY A 166 -2.86 -12.02 14.67
C GLY A 166 -1.96 -10.79 14.68
N PHE A 167 -2.58 -9.63 14.45
CA PHE A 167 -1.87 -8.38 14.21
C PHE A 167 -2.32 -7.27 15.15
N LYS A 168 -1.38 -6.41 15.55
CA LYS A 168 -1.66 -5.17 16.28
C LYS A 168 -1.24 -3.98 15.46
N GLN A 169 -2.12 -2.99 15.31
CA GLN A 169 -1.79 -1.74 14.62
C GLN A 169 -0.81 -0.92 15.48
N ILE A 170 0.22 -0.37 14.85
CA ILE A 170 1.27 0.43 15.50
C ILE A 170 1.48 1.77 14.77
N ALA A 171 2.02 2.76 15.48
CA ALA A 171 2.63 3.92 14.87
C ALA A 171 4.08 3.54 14.51
N PHE A 172 4.41 3.56 13.22
CA PHE A 172 5.69 3.09 12.68
C PHE A 172 6.15 4.05 11.58
N GLU A 173 6.23 5.32 11.95
CA GLU A 173 6.65 6.38 11.04
C GLU A 173 8.15 6.61 11.18
N GLU A 174 8.85 6.88 10.08
CA GLU A 174 10.22 7.40 10.17
C GLU A 174 10.16 8.80 10.79
N ASP A 175 10.94 9.02 11.86
CA ASP A 175 11.13 10.33 12.49
C ASP A 175 11.73 11.30 11.45
N GLY A 176 10.85 11.94 10.67
CA GLY A 176 11.21 12.65 9.44
C GLY A 176 10.03 13.21 8.66
N GLN A 177 8.83 12.64 8.79
CA GLN A 177 7.59 13.33 8.39
C GLN A 177 7.01 14.12 9.56
N ILE A 178 7.77 15.13 10.01
CA ILE A 178 7.18 16.20 10.80
C ILE A 178 6.08 16.81 9.94
N LYS A 179 4.85 16.62 10.40
CA LYS A 179 3.60 17.26 10.01
C LYS A 179 3.81 18.76 9.80
N GLY A 180 4.31 19.12 8.62
CA GLY A 180 4.40 20.48 8.16
C GLY A 180 2.99 21.00 7.93
N MET A 181 2.65 22.08 8.64
CA MET A 181 1.53 22.98 8.32
C MET A 181 0.14 22.62 8.85
N ALA A 182 0.01 22.46 10.18
CA ALA A 182 -1.28 22.62 10.86
C ALA A 182 -1.22 23.37 12.20
N GLU A 183 -0.31 24.35 12.36
CA GLU A 183 -0.37 25.30 13.50
C GLU A 183 -0.04 26.75 13.11
N SER A 184 -0.32 27.14 11.87
CA SER A 184 -0.50 28.56 11.54
C SER A 184 -1.98 28.89 11.62
N MET A 185 -2.38 29.47 12.76
CA MET A 185 -3.61 30.24 13.05
C MET A 185 -4.48 29.67 14.17
N SER A 186 -4.10 29.95 15.42
CA SER A 186 -5.08 30.35 16.44
C SER A 186 -4.50 31.45 17.36
N GLN A 187 -4.75 32.68 16.92
CA GLN A 187 -5.25 33.79 17.73
C GLN A 187 -4.34 34.42 18.81
N SER A 188 -3.82 35.59 18.45
CA SER A 188 -4.03 36.88 19.11
C SER A 188 -4.13 36.93 20.64
N PHE A 189 -3.21 37.67 21.28
CA PHE A 189 -3.47 38.94 21.98
C PHE A 189 -2.19 39.78 22.02
#